data_AF-A0A8J4Q5X2-F1
#
_entry.id   AF-A0A8J4Q5X2-F1
#
_cell.length_a   1.000
_cell.length_b   1.000
_cell.length_c   1.000
_cell.angle_alpha   90.00
_cell.angle_beta   90.00
_cell.angle_gamma   90.00
#
_symmetry.space_group_name_H-M   'P 1'
#
loop_
_entity.id
_entity.type
_entity.pdbx_description
1 polymer ?
#
loop_
_entity_poly.entity_id
_entity_poly.type
_entity_poly.pdbx_seq_one_letter_code
_entity_poly.pdbx_strand_id
1 'polypeptide(L)'
;MRTKANEVYSMVSFRFHFCFLVLLVVFLTPTHSLSHICLPKQQHVALFIFGDSLFDAGNNDYINTTTDNLANYGPYGETFFNYPTGRFSNGRLIPDFIAEFAKLPFITPFLYPGYHQYTDGANFASAGAGALVETKQGLVIDLKTQLHYYKKLAKLLRRRLGHEEAKTLLARAVYLISIGSNDYFALSTSNSSALQTYSPEEYVDAVIGNLTSVIKGIYKKGGRKIAIPNLAPLGCLPIARALSPNNTGARKSVRWIQIFNSRYLHYSK
;
A
#
# COMPACT_ATOMS: atom_id res chain seq x y z
N MET A 1 -78.72 22.82 -44.24
CA MET A 1 -77.27 23.15 -44.11
C MET A 1 -76.79 23.40 -42.68
N ARG A 2 -77.66 23.68 -41.70
CA ARG A 2 -77.26 24.01 -40.31
C ARG A 2 -76.82 22.80 -39.44
N THR A 3 -77.22 21.59 -39.79
CA THR A 3 -76.96 20.36 -39.02
C THR A 3 -75.55 19.80 -39.20
N LYS A 4 -75.00 19.81 -40.42
CA LYS A 4 -73.63 19.33 -40.68
C LYS A 4 -72.53 20.19 -40.02
N ALA A 5 -72.77 21.49 -39.86
CA ALA A 5 -71.81 22.38 -39.20
C ALA A 5 -71.68 22.04 -37.70
N ASN A 6 -72.80 21.79 -37.01
CA ASN A 6 -72.80 21.47 -35.58
C ASN A 6 -72.11 20.12 -35.27
N GLU A 7 -72.22 19.13 -36.15
CA GLU A 7 -71.49 17.86 -36.01
C GLU A 7 -69.97 18.05 -36.13
N VAL A 8 -69.51 18.89 -37.07
CA VAL A 8 -68.08 19.18 -37.25
C VAL A 8 -67.52 19.93 -36.03
N TYR A 9 -68.24 20.92 -35.48
CA TYR A 9 -67.83 21.60 -34.25
C TYR A 9 -67.78 20.67 -33.04
N SER A 10 -68.74 19.75 -32.92
CA SER A 10 -68.78 18.74 -31.85
C SER A 10 -67.59 17.78 -31.93
N MET A 11 -67.24 17.30 -33.14
CA MET A 11 -66.09 16.41 -33.35
C MET A 11 -64.74 17.11 -33.06
N VAL A 12 -64.59 18.39 -33.43
CA VAL A 12 -63.38 19.16 -33.15
C VAL A 12 -63.22 19.42 -31.65
N SER A 13 -64.31 19.76 -30.96
CA SER A 13 -64.31 19.94 -29.51
C SER A 13 -63.95 18.64 -28.77
N PHE A 14 -64.50 17.50 -29.20
CA PHE A 14 -64.20 16.20 -28.60
C PHE A 14 -62.71 15.82 -28.77
N ARG A 15 -62.13 16.06 -29.95
CA ARG A 15 -60.69 15.83 -30.20
C ARG A 15 -59.81 16.73 -29.33
N PHE A 16 -60.18 17.99 -29.14
CA PHE A 16 -59.43 18.92 -28.30
C PHE A 16 -59.44 18.50 -26.82
N HIS A 17 -60.60 18.12 -26.29
CA HIS A 17 -60.71 17.64 -24.90
C HIS A 17 -59.97 16.31 -24.69
N PHE A 18 -60.02 15.40 -25.68
CA PHE A 18 -59.26 14.15 -25.64
C PHE A 18 -57.75 14.40 -25.62
N CYS A 19 -57.24 15.28 -26.49
CA CYS A 19 -55.82 15.65 -26.49
C CYS A 19 -55.39 16.32 -25.18
N PHE A 20 -56.23 17.19 -24.62
CA PHE A 20 -55.96 17.86 -23.34
C PHE A 20 -55.92 16.88 -22.16
N LEU A 21 -56.84 15.90 -22.13
CA LEU A 21 -56.85 14.83 -21.13
C LEU A 21 -55.61 13.93 -21.24
N VAL A 22 -55.19 13.56 -22.45
CA VAL A 22 -53.97 12.76 -22.66
C VAL A 22 -52.73 13.53 -22.18
N LEU A 23 -52.63 14.82 -22.46
CA LEU A 23 -51.54 15.67 -21.95
C LEU A 23 -51.54 15.74 -20.41
N LEU A 24 -52.70 15.94 -19.79
CA LEU A 24 -52.83 15.95 -18.33
C LEU A 24 -52.40 14.63 -17.68
N VAL A 25 -52.72 13.49 -18.29
CA VAL A 25 -52.28 12.17 -17.81
C VAL A 25 -50.76 12.02 -17.90
N VAL A 26 -50.12 12.51 -18.96
CA VAL A 26 -48.65 12.51 -19.10
C VAL A 26 -47.97 13.39 -18.05
N PHE A 27 -48.56 14.53 -17.68
CA PHE A 27 -48.01 15.41 -16.64
C PHE A 27 -48.32 14.94 -15.21
N LEU A 28 -49.34 14.10 -15.02
CA LEU A 28 -49.76 13.59 -13.70
C LEU A 28 -49.23 12.20 -13.37
N THR A 29 -48.64 11.47 -14.32
CA THR A 29 -47.86 10.28 -13.97
C THR A 29 -46.60 10.73 -13.22
N PRO A 30 -46.43 10.36 -11.94
CA PRO A 30 -45.16 10.56 -11.26
C PRO A 30 -44.15 9.71 -12.03
N THR A 31 -43.08 10.33 -12.52
CA THR A 31 -41.90 9.61 -12.98
C THR A 31 -41.31 8.90 -11.76
N HIS A 32 -41.89 7.76 -11.40
CA HIS A 32 -41.35 6.85 -10.42
C HIS A 32 -40.03 6.34 -10.96
N SER A 33 -38.97 6.93 -10.43
CA SER A 33 -37.63 6.35 -10.31
C SER A 33 -37.13 5.75 -11.62
N LEU A 34 -36.46 6.57 -12.44
CA LEU A 34 -35.31 6.04 -13.16
C LEU A 34 -34.39 5.51 -12.06
N SER A 35 -34.47 4.20 -11.86
CA SER A 35 -33.64 3.43 -10.95
C SER A 35 -32.24 3.99 -11.05
N HIS A 36 -31.66 4.35 -9.90
CA HIS A 36 -30.24 4.57 -9.82
C HIS A 36 -29.60 3.35 -10.47
N ILE A 37 -29.09 3.52 -11.69
CA ILE A 37 -28.06 2.64 -12.22
C ILE A 37 -26.94 2.86 -11.22
N CYS A 38 -26.87 1.98 -10.24
CA CYS A 38 -25.72 1.83 -9.36
C CYS A 38 -24.58 1.38 -10.26
N LEU A 39 -24.00 2.33 -11.00
CA LEU A 39 -22.62 2.21 -11.42
C LEU A 39 -21.86 1.83 -10.15
N PRO A 40 -21.11 0.72 -10.12
CA PRO A 40 -20.38 0.33 -8.93
C PRO A 40 -19.52 1.52 -8.53
N LYS A 41 -19.86 2.13 -7.39
CA LYS A 41 -19.12 3.27 -6.84
C LYS A 41 -17.66 2.85 -6.83
N GLN A 42 -16.81 3.55 -7.58
CA GLN A 42 -15.40 3.18 -7.72
C GLN A 42 -14.84 3.00 -6.31
N GLN A 43 -14.51 1.75 -6.01
CA GLN A 43 -14.62 1.28 -4.64
C GLN A 43 -13.27 1.50 -3.97
N HIS A 44 -13.08 2.69 -3.40
CA HIS A 44 -11.82 3.16 -2.81
C HIS A 44 -11.04 2.07 -2.05
N VAL A 45 -9.73 1.97 -2.33
CA VAL A 45 -8.82 1.00 -1.72
C VAL A 45 -7.59 1.75 -1.22
N ALA A 46 -7.37 1.75 0.08
CA ALA A 46 -6.15 2.31 0.67
C ALA A 46 -4.95 1.37 0.45
N LEU A 47 -3.75 1.93 0.36
CA LEU A 47 -2.48 1.21 0.24
C LEU A 47 -1.57 1.51 1.43
N PHE A 48 -1.36 0.53 2.30
CA PHE A 48 -0.43 0.64 3.43
C PHE A 48 0.88 -0.09 3.12
N ILE A 49 2.00 0.60 3.25
CA ILE A 49 3.30 0.10 2.80
C ILE A 49 4.22 -0.04 4.02
N PHE A 50 4.84 -1.19 4.17
CA PHE A 50 5.82 -1.52 5.19
C PHE A 50 7.07 -2.05 4.51
N GLY A 51 8.22 -1.92 5.15
CA GLY A 51 9.43 -2.54 4.64
C GLY A 51 10.69 -1.72 4.80
N ASP A 52 11.59 -1.97 3.86
CA ASP A 52 12.92 -1.39 3.78
C ASP A 52 13.05 -0.34 2.67
N SER A 53 14.29 -0.08 2.24
CA SER A 53 14.64 0.93 1.23
C SER A 53 13.97 0.71 -0.11
N LEU A 54 13.61 -0.53 -0.47
CA LEU A 54 12.91 -0.79 -1.73
C LEU A 54 11.55 -0.09 -1.78
N PHE A 55 10.92 0.11 -0.62
CA PHE A 55 9.59 0.67 -0.46
C PHE A 55 9.58 2.01 0.29
N ASP A 56 10.71 2.53 0.77
CA ASP A 56 10.77 3.77 1.56
C ASP A 56 10.55 5.04 0.70
N ALA A 57 9.45 5.74 0.96
CA ALA A 57 9.09 6.99 0.28
C ALA A 57 9.76 8.25 0.86
N GLY A 58 10.71 8.10 1.80
CA GLY A 58 11.45 9.19 2.44
C GLY A 58 11.18 9.33 3.95
N ASN A 59 10.74 8.27 4.65
CA ASN A 59 10.58 8.35 6.11
C ASN A 59 11.92 8.61 6.81
N ASN A 60 13.02 8.10 6.24
CA ASN A 60 14.35 8.23 6.82
C ASN A 60 14.86 9.68 6.88
N ASP A 61 14.28 10.59 6.08
CA ASP A 61 14.63 12.02 6.11
C ASP A 61 14.16 12.70 7.41
N TYR A 62 13.30 12.04 8.19
CA TYR A 62 12.67 12.59 9.40
C TYR A 62 13.10 11.90 10.70
N ILE A 63 14.16 11.08 10.65
CA ILE A 63 14.74 10.42 11.83
C ILE A 63 16.24 10.69 11.88
N ASN A 64 16.82 10.57 13.07
CA ASN A 64 18.28 10.61 13.21
C ASN A 64 18.86 9.25 12.74
N THR A 65 19.61 9.26 11.64
CA THR A 65 20.18 8.05 11.03
C THR A 65 21.55 8.34 10.38
N THR A 66 22.14 7.34 9.74
CA THR A 66 23.42 7.46 9.02
C THR A 66 23.20 7.77 7.54
N THR A 67 24.25 8.28 6.88
CA THR A 67 24.21 8.61 5.44
C THR A 67 23.81 7.44 4.55
N ASP A 68 24.19 6.20 4.91
CA ASP A 68 23.82 4.98 4.18
C ASP A 68 22.31 4.69 4.17
N ASN A 69 21.59 5.27 5.11
CA ASN A 69 20.15 5.13 5.25
C ASN A 69 19.39 6.38 4.75
N LEU A 70 20.08 7.32 4.09
CA LEU A 70 19.49 8.50 3.46
C LEU A 70 19.58 8.43 1.93
N ALA A 71 18.55 8.97 1.28
CA ALA A 71 18.49 9.12 -0.18
C ALA A 71 17.95 10.50 -0.58
N ASN A 72 18.26 11.53 0.22
CA ASN A 72 17.88 12.93 0.03
C ASN A 72 18.98 13.77 -0.64
N TYR A 73 19.86 13.11 -1.42
CA TYR A 73 20.94 13.71 -2.19
C TYR A 73 21.00 13.11 -3.61
N GLY A 74 21.69 13.76 -4.54
CA GLY A 74 21.86 13.21 -5.90
C GLY A 74 22.68 11.91 -5.89
N PRO A 75 22.38 10.91 -6.74
CA PRO A 75 21.52 10.98 -7.92
C PRO A 75 20.05 10.56 -7.68
N TYR A 76 19.60 10.44 -6.44
CA TYR A 76 18.23 9.98 -6.16
C TYR A 76 17.18 10.95 -6.72
N GLY A 77 16.12 10.39 -7.31
CA GLY A 77 15.02 11.15 -7.92
C GLY A 77 15.28 11.82 -9.27
N GLU A 78 16.48 11.74 -9.84
CA GLU A 78 16.90 12.49 -11.06
C GLU A 78 16.01 12.26 -12.30
N THR A 79 15.39 11.09 -12.47
CA THR A 79 14.66 10.71 -13.70
C THR A 79 13.16 10.98 -13.68
N PHE A 80 12.56 11.13 -12.50
CA PHE A 80 11.10 11.27 -12.38
C PHE A 80 10.70 12.49 -11.56
N PHE A 81 11.28 12.65 -10.37
CA PHE A 81 10.95 13.77 -9.49
C PHE A 81 11.80 15.01 -9.79
N ASN A 82 12.97 14.83 -10.42
CA ASN A 82 13.97 15.86 -10.67
C ASN A 82 14.57 16.49 -9.39
N TYR A 83 14.33 15.88 -8.23
CA TYR A 83 14.97 16.20 -6.96
C TYR A 83 14.98 14.97 -6.03
N PRO A 84 15.91 14.89 -5.07
CA PRO A 84 15.96 13.78 -4.13
C PRO A 84 14.78 13.81 -3.15
N THR A 85 13.96 12.76 -3.15
CA THR A 85 12.78 12.66 -2.27
C THR A 85 13.00 11.75 -1.05
N GLY A 86 14.22 11.27 -0.81
CA GLY A 86 14.47 10.20 0.18
C GLY A 86 14.16 8.79 -0.33
N ARG A 87 13.85 8.61 -1.63
CA ARG A 87 13.61 7.30 -2.26
C ARG A 87 14.92 6.70 -2.73
N PHE A 88 15.16 5.42 -2.45
CA PHE A 88 16.35 4.68 -2.89
C PHE A 88 16.25 4.23 -4.37
N SER A 89 15.92 5.19 -5.23
CA SER A 89 15.77 5.03 -6.67
C SER A 89 16.07 6.37 -7.32
N ASN A 90 16.46 6.34 -8.59
CA ASN A 90 16.59 7.55 -9.39
C ASN A 90 15.20 8.13 -9.79
N GLY A 91 14.10 7.55 -9.29
CA GLY A 91 12.74 8.01 -9.52
C GLY A 91 11.73 7.27 -8.64
N ARG A 92 10.74 6.65 -9.27
CA ARG A 92 9.66 5.90 -8.62
C ARG A 92 10.14 4.59 -7.98
N LEU A 93 9.41 4.14 -6.96
CA LEU A 93 9.54 2.83 -6.32
C LEU A 93 8.45 1.86 -6.79
N ILE A 94 8.61 0.57 -6.51
CA ILE A 94 7.60 -0.47 -6.81
C ILE A 94 6.20 -0.08 -6.29
N PRO A 95 6.02 0.41 -5.04
CA PRO A 95 4.70 0.82 -4.57
C PRO A 95 4.11 2.02 -5.32
N ASP A 96 4.93 2.89 -5.91
CA ASP A 96 4.45 4.05 -6.68
C ASP A 96 3.78 3.57 -7.99
N PHE A 97 4.38 2.57 -8.67
CA PHE A 97 3.76 1.95 -9.85
C PHE A 97 2.46 1.21 -9.50
N ILE A 98 2.41 0.54 -8.35
CA ILE A 98 1.18 -0.14 -7.87
C ILE A 98 0.09 0.90 -7.55
N ALA A 99 0.44 2.00 -6.90
CA ALA A 99 -0.48 3.08 -6.59
C ALA A 99 -1.05 3.71 -7.88
N GLU A 100 -0.19 3.99 -8.87
CA GLU A 100 -0.60 4.51 -10.18
C GLU A 100 -1.56 3.56 -10.90
N PHE A 101 -1.25 2.26 -10.95
CA PHE A 101 -2.15 1.25 -11.51
C PHE A 101 -3.51 1.21 -10.80
N ALA A 102 -3.51 1.38 -9.48
CA ALA A 102 -4.71 1.45 -8.66
C ALA A 102 -5.44 2.82 -8.72
N LYS A 103 -4.93 3.79 -9.50
CA LYS A 103 -5.41 5.18 -9.57
C LYS A 103 -5.39 5.90 -8.22
N LEU A 104 -4.40 5.58 -7.39
CA LEU A 104 -4.10 6.27 -6.14
C LEU A 104 -3.00 7.32 -6.34
N PRO A 105 -2.95 8.37 -5.50
CA PRO A 105 -1.76 9.22 -5.43
C PRO A 105 -0.56 8.39 -4.94
N PHE A 106 0.65 8.93 -5.11
CA PHE A 106 1.80 8.36 -4.43
C PHE A 106 1.61 8.42 -2.92
N ILE A 107 1.89 7.31 -2.27
CA ILE A 107 1.58 7.15 -0.85
C ILE A 107 2.65 7.89 -0.03
N THR A 108 2.19 8.90 0.69
CA THR A 108 3.04 9.78 1.51
C THR A 108 3.76 9.00 2.63
N PRO A 109 5.03 9.32 2.92
CA PRO A 109 5.70 8.79 4.11
C PRO A 109 4.97 9.24 5.37
N PHE A 110 4.79 8.31 6.31
CA PHE A 110 4.03 8.56 7.54
C PHE A 110 4.62 9.67 8.41
N LEU A 111 5.93 9.89 8.33
CA LEU A 111 6.62 10.95 9.05
C LEU A 111 6.63 12.31 8.33
N TYR A 112 6.00 12.43 7.16
CA TYR A 112 5.95 13.69 6.42
C TYR A 112 5.26 14.80 7.25
N PRO A 113 5.94 15.93 7.52
CA PRO A 113 5.41 17.00 8.35
C PRO A 113 4.09 17.58 7.83
N GLY A 114 3.12 17.76 8.73
CA GLY A 114 1.83 18.40 8.42
C GLY A 114 0.85 17.55 7.61
N TYR A 115 1.20 16.32 7.20
CA TYR A 115 0.28 15.45 6.47
C TYR A 115 -0.61 14.63 7.40
N HIS A 116 -1.92 14.70 7.14
CA HIS A 116 -2.94 14.07 8.00
C HIS A 116 -4.04 13.34 7.23
N GLN A 117 -3.94 13.23 5.91
CA GLN A 117 -4.98 12.65 5.05
C GLN A 117 -4.62 11.21 4.69
N TYR A 118 -4.99 10.25 5.53
CA TYR A 118 -4.56 8.86 5.39
C TYR A 118 -5.63 7.91 4.82
N THR A 119 -6.63 8.46 4.13
CA THR A 119 -7.69 7.66 3.50
C THR A 119 -7.15 6.83 2.33
N ASP A 120 -6.12 7.31 1.64
CA ASP A 120 -5.48 6.61 0.52
C ASP A 120 -4.39 5.64 0.98
N GLY A 121 -3.99 5.74 2.25
CA GLY A 121 -2.95 4.90 2.83
C GLY A 121 -1.83 5.70 3.48
N ALA A 122 -0.74 5.00 3.82
CA ALA A 122 0.48 5.60 4.35
C ALA A 122 1.67 4.66 4.12
N ASN A 123 2.84 5.25 3.93
CA ASN A 123 4.08 4.52 3.79
C ASN A 123 4.86 4.56 5.10
N PHE A 124 5.05 3.40 5.72
CA PHE A 124 5.79 3.21 6.97
C PHE A 124 7.18 2.62 6.73
N ALA A 125 7.55 2.28 5.49
CA ALA A 125 8.82 1.66 5.17
C ALA A 125 9.99 2.59 5.52
N SER A 126 11.14 2.01 5.83
CA SER A 126 12.33 2.74 6.28
C SER A 126 13.58 2.08 5.76
N ALA A 127 14.41 2.84 5.07
CA ALA A 127 15.65 2.32 4.51
C ALA A 127 16.57 1.72 5.57
N GLY A 128 17.14 0.55 5.24
CA GLY A 128 17.97 -0.24 6.15
C GLY A 128 17.20 -1.09 7.17
N ALA A 129 15.87 -0.99 7.25
CA ALA A 129 15.07 -1.78 8.17
C ALA A 129 15.19 -3.30 7.88
N GLY A 130 15.31 -4.07 8.96
CA GLY A 130 15.15 -5.52 8.97
C GLY A 130 13.87 -5.93 9.66
N ALA A 131 13.52 -7.22 9.54
CA ALA A 131 12.49 -7.83 10.38
C ALA A 131 12.96 -7.97 11.83
N LEU A 132 14.28 -8.13 12.03
CA LEU A 132 14.92 -8.12 13.35
C LEU A 132 15.25 -6.68 13.76
N VAL A 133 15.08 -6.38 15.04
CA VAL A 133 15.34 -5.03 15.59
C VAL A 133 16.84 -4.75 15.60
N GLU A 134 17.62 -5.81 15.78
CA GLU A 134 19.07 -5.84 15.90
C GLU A 134 19.77 -5.43 14.60
N THR A 135 19.10 -5.55 13.44
CA THR A 135 19.69 -5.32 12.11
C THR A 135 20.30 -3.93 11.96
N LYS A 136 19.62 -2.88 12.45
CA LYS A 136 20.15 -1.50 12.54
C LYS A 136 19.50 -0.76 13.71
N GLN A 137 19.58 -1.34 14.91
CA GLN A 137 18.87 -0.84 16.09
C GLN A 137 19.15 0.66 16.34
N GLY A 138 18.07 1.43 16.50
CA GLY A 138 18.14 2.86 16.80
C GLY A 138 18.47 3.77 15.60
N LEU A 139 18.80 3.20 14.44
CA LEU A 139 19.14 3.95 13.23
C LEU A 139 18.03 3.91 12.17
N VAL A 140 17.01 3.08 12.34
CA VAL A 140 15.94 2.87 11.35
C VAL A 140 14.60 2.70 12.05
N ILE A 141 13.51 2.80 11.30
CA ILE A 141 12.18 2.43 11.79
C ILE A 141 12.03 0.91 11.58
N ASP A 142 12.37 0.13 12.60
CA ASP A 142 12.26 -1.33 12.56
C ASP A 142 10.81 -1.78 12.31
N LEU A 143 10.63 -3.00 11.79
CA LEU A 143 9.32 -3.51 11.38
C LEU A 143 8.25 -3.49 12.50
N LYS A 144 8.63 -3.67 13.77
CA LYS A 144 7.69 -3.59 14.89
C LYS A 144 7.26 -2.15 15.15
N THR A 145 8.19 -1.19 15.01
CA THR A 145 7.88 0.24 15.07
C THR A 145 7.00 0.68 13.90
N GLN A 146 7.21 0.17 12.68
CA GLN A 146 6.31 0.43 11.54
C GLN A 146 4.88 -0.06 11.83
N LEU A 147 4.73 -1.25 12.41
CA LEU A 147 3.43 -1.74 12.88
C LEU A 147 2.81 -0.85 13.96
N HIS A 148 3.63 -0.30 14.87
CA HIS A 148 3.16 0.64 15.89
C HIS A 148 2.61 1.93 15.28
N TYR A 149 3.29 2.50 14.28
CA TYR A 149 2.81 3.65 13.52
C TYR A 149 1.49 3.34 12.81
N TYR A 150 1.38 2.18 12.17
CA TYR A 150 0.13 1.74 11.59
C TYR A 150 -1.00 1.63 12.63
N LYS A 151 -0.74 1.07 13.83
CA LYS A 151 -1.75 0.99 14.89
C LYS A 151 -2.21 2.38 15.35
N LYS A 152 -1.31 3.37 15.41
CA LYS A 152 -1.64 4.77 15.71
C LYS A 152 -2.53 5.36 14.59
N LEU A 153 -2.15 5.15 13.33
CA LEU A 153 -2.92 5.62 12.18
C LEU A 153 -4.30 4.98 12.11
N ALA A 154 -4.43 3.67 12.35
CA ALA A 154 -5.72 2.99 12.39
C ALA A 154 -6.64 3.55 13.49
N LYS A 155 -6.08 3.97 14.64
CA LYS A 155 -6.84 4.67 15.68
C LYS A 155 -7.26 6.07 15.23
N LEU A 156 -6.39 6.79 14.52
CA LEU A 156 -6.71 8.10 13.95
C LEU A 156 -7.84 8.00 12.92
N LEU A 157 -7.79 7.04 12.01
CA LEU A 157 -8.86 6.78 11.03
C LEU A 157 -10.19 6.50 11.71
N ARG A 158 -10.22 5.65 12.74
CA ARG A 158 -11.45 5.39 13.52
C ARG A 158 -12.02 6.64 14.18
N ARG A 159 -11.17 7.56 14.64
CA ARG A 159 -11.61 8.83 15.23
C ARG A 159 -12.17 9.79 14.18
N ARG A 160 -11.61 9.81 12.97
CA ARG A 160 -11.99 10.73 11.90
C ARG A 160 -13.19 10.26 11.07
N LEU A 161 -13.25 8.96 10.76
CA LEU A 161 -14.27 8.36 9.88
C LEU A 161 -15.39 7.66 10.67
N GLY A 162 -15.19 7.44 11.98
CA GLY A 162 -16.06 6.56 12.77
C GLY A 162 -15.71 5.08 12.62
N HIS A 163 -16.38 4.24 13.40
CA HIS A 163 -16.01 2.83 13.55
C HIS A 163 -16.22 2.01 12.27
N GLU A 164 -17.41 2.06 11.68
CA GLU A 164 -17.77 1.21 10.54
C GLU A 164 -17.05 1.59 9.24
N GLU A 165 -16.90 2.89 8.97
CA GLU A 165 -16.17 3.35 7.79
C GLU A 165 -14.68 3.01 7.89
N ALA A 166 -14.05 3.27 9.03
CA ALA A 166 -12.64 2.90 9.23
C ALA A 166 -12.43 1.38 9.18
N LYS A 167 -13.35 0.60 9.74
CA LYS A 167 -13.31 -0.88 9.65
C LYS A 167 -13.39 -1.35 8.20
N THR A 168 -14.29 -0.75 7.42
CA THR A 168 -14.45 -1.05 5.98
C THR A 168 -13.20 -0.67 5.19
N LEU A 169 -12.65 0.52 5.41
CA LEU A 169 -11.42 0.99 4.76
C LEU A 169 -10.26 0.03 5.05
N LEU A 170 -10.01 -0.30 6.32
CA LEU A 170 -8.90 -1.18 6.72
C LEU A 170 -9.08 -2.61 6.19
N ALA A 171 -10.31 -3.14 6.19
CA ALA A 171 -10.58 -4.47 5.64
C ALA A 171 -10.38 -4.55 4.13
N ARG A 172 -10.68 -3.46 3.42
CA ARG A 172 -10.52 -3.34 1.97
C ARG A 172 -9.14 -2.88 1.55
N ALA A 173 -8.29 -2.39 2.45
CA ALA A 173 -6.96 -1.92 2.11
C ALA A 173 -6.06 -3.07 1.63
N VAL A 174 -5.05 -2.72 0.85
CA VAL A 174 -3.93 -3.61 0.48
C VAL A 174 -2.71 -3.22 1.30
N TYR A 175 -1.99 -4.23 1.77
CA TYR A 175 -0.81 -4.09 2.61
C TYR A 175 0.39 -4.67 1.88
N LEU A 176 1.36 -3.83 1.53
CA LEU A 176 2.60 -4.26 0.90
C LEU A 176 3.70 -4.34 1.97
N ILE A 177 4.46 -5.42 2.00
CA ILE A 177 5.56 -5.59 2.96
C ILE A 177 6.80 -6.09 2.22
N SER A 178 7.86 -5.29 2.15
CA SER A 178 9.19 -5.72 1.62
C SER A 178 10.22 -5.66 2.74
N ILE A 179 10.57 -6.80 3.34
CA ILE A 179 11.47 -6.84 4.50
C ILE A 179 12.21 -8.17 4.55
N GLY A 180 13.41 -8.19 5.13
CA GLY A 180 14.23 -9.40 5.28
C GLY A 180 15.61 -9.25 4.64
N SER A 181 15.71 -8.50 3.55
CA SER A 181 16.96 -8.31 2.80
C SER A 181 18.11 -7.81 3.68
N ASN A 182 17.85 -6.81 4.52
CA ASN A 182 18.89 -6.25 5.40
C ASN A 182 19.34 -7.23 6.49
N ASP A 183 18.45 -8.10 6.99
CA ASP A 183 18.79 -9.11 7.99
C ASP A 183 19.83 -10.10 7.41
N TYR A 184 19.62 -10.56 6.16
CA TYR A 184 20.57 -11.45 5.48
C TYR A 184 21.79 -10.74 4.88
N PHE A 185 21.65 -9.46 4.50
CA PHE A 185 22.77 -8.68 3.99
C PHE A 185 23.81 -8.42 5.08
N ALA A 186 23.37 -8.12 6.31
CA ALA A 186 24.26 -7.94 7.47
C ALA A 186 25.15 -9.17 7.72
N LEU A 187 24.67 -10.38 7.39
CA LEU A 187 25.46 -11.63 7.46
C LEU A 187 26.64 -11.64 6.48
N SER A 188 26.52 -10.93 5.36
CA SER A 188 27.52 -10.93 4.28
C SER A 188 28.63 -9.92 4.51
N THR A 189 28.38 -8.88 5.33
CA THR A 189 29.29 -7.75 5.54
C THR A 189 29.84 -7.64 6.96
N SER A 190 29.26 -8.37 7.92
CA SER A 190 29.66 -8.30 9.33
C SER A 190 30.44 -9.54 9.75
N ASN A 191 31.69 -9.37 10.22
CA ASN A 191 32.42 -10.38 11.00
C ASN A 191 31.82 -10.54 12.42
N SER A 192 30.50 -10.44 12.57
CA SER A 192 29.83 -10.43 13.87
C SER A 192 29.80 -11.84 14.46
N SER A 193 30.35 -12.00 15.66
CA SER A 193 30.31 -13.22 16.45
C SER A 193 28.89 -13.65 16.82
N ALA A 194 27.93 -12.71 16.92
CA ALA A 194 26.53 -13.00 17.19
C ALA A 194 25.86 -13.84 16.08
N LEU A 195 26.42 -13.81 14.88
CA LEU A 195 25.96 -14.57 13.70
C LEU A 195 26.64 -15.94 13.57
N GLN A 196 27.60 -16.25 14.45
CA GLN A 196 28.20 -17.59 14.56
C GLN A 196 27.40 -18.51 15.49
N THR A 197 26.43 -17.96 16.24
CA THR A 197 25.67 -18.69 17.27
C THR A 197 24.40 -19.37 16.75
N TYR A 198 23.83 -18.89 15.64
CA TYR A 198 22.59 -19.43 15.06
C TYR A 198 22.86 -20.36 13.88
N SER A 199 22.10 -21.44 13.79
CA SER A 199 21.96 -22.17 12.53
C SER A 199 21.21 -21.33 11.48
N PRO A 200 21.39 -21.61 10.17
CA PRO A 200 20.63 -20.97 9.11
C PRO A 200 19.11 -21.00 9.31
N GLU A 201 18.60 -22.13 9.78
CA GLU A 201 17.18 -22.37 9.97
C GLU A 201 16.63 -21.54 11.14
N GLU A 202 17.32 -21.50 12.29
CA GLU A 202 16.88 -20.73 13.47
C GLU A 202 16.81 -19.23 13.18
N TYR A 203 17.78 -18.69 12.44
CA TYR A 203 17.77 -17.28 12.09
C TYR A 203 16.66 -16.94 11.09
N VAL A 204 16.45 -17.80 10.08
CA VAL A 204 15.32 -17.64 9.16
C VAL A 204 13.99 -17.69 9.91
N ASP A 205 13.86 -18.59 10.88
CA ASP A 205 12.66 -18.69 11.72
C ASP A 205 12.47 -17.45 12.59
N ALA A 206 13.53 -16.83 13.09
CA ALA A 206 13.45 -15.55 13.80
C ALA A 206 12.94 -14.41 12.90
N VAL A 207 13.47 -14.29 11.67
CA VAL A 207 13.04 -13.30 10.67
C VAL A 207 11.56 -13.52 10.31
N ILE A 208 11.18 -14.75 9.96
CA ILE A 208 9.79 -15.11 9.63
C ILE A 208 8.87 -14.90 10.84
N GLY A 209 9.32 -15.21 12.05
CA GLY A 209 8.57 -15.03 13.28
C GLY A 209 8.20 -13.57 13.54
N ASN A 210 9.14 -12.64 13.37
CA ASN A 210 8.87 -11.21 13.50
C ASN A 210 7.94 -10.70 12.39
N LEU A 211 8.16 -11.12 11.14
CA LEU A 211 7.26 -10.80 10.02
C LEU A 211 5.83 -11.29 10.29
N THR A 212 5.69 -12.53 10.77
CA THR A 212 4.41 -13.14 11.14
C THR A 212 3.71 -12.37 12.26
N SER A 213 4.47 -11.89 13.26
CA SER A 213 3.93 -11.05 14.34
C SER A 213 3.33 -9.75 13.81
N VAL A 214 4.00 -9.13 12.83
CA VAL A 214 3.53 -7.89 12.18
C VAL A 214 2.27 -8.14 11.37
N ILE A 215 2.24 -9.21 10.57
CA ILE A 215 1.06 -9.67 9.85
C ILE A 215 -0.13 -9.87 10.81
N LYS A 216 0.07 -10.62 11.91
CA LYS A 216 -0.97 -10.80 12.95
C LYS A 216 -1.44 -9.47 13.53
N GLY A 217 -0.54 -8.50 13.71
CA GLY A 217 -0.88 -7.15 14.13
C GLY A 217 -1.76 -6.39 13.14
N ILE A 218 -1.49 -6.54 11.83
CA ILE A 218 -2.31 -5.98 10.75
C ILE A 218 -3.71 -6.61 10.76
N TYR A 219 -3.79 -7.94 10.85
CA TYR A 219 -5.06 -8.68 10.93
C TYR A 219 -5.91 -8.24 12.12
N LYS A 220 -5.29 -8.06 13.30
CA LYS A 220 -5.96 -7.56 14.52
C LYS A 220 -6.58 -6.16 14.35
N LYS A 221 -6.13 -5.37 13.35
CA LYS A 221 -6.73 -4.06 13.03
C LYS A 221 -7.74 -4.09 11.91
N GLY A 222 -7.93 -5.25 11.27
CA GLY A 222 -8.93 -5.46 10.23
C GLY A 222 -8.33 -5.72 8.85
N GLY A 223 -7.01 -5.57 8.66
CA GLY A 223 -6.37 -5.80 7.36
C GLY A 223 -6.48 -7.25 6.90
N ARG A 224 -6.67 -7.47 5.59
CA ARG A 224 -6.91 -8.81 5.01
C ARG A 224 -6.11 -9.13 3.76
N LYS A 225 -5.70 -8.12 2.98
CA LYS A 225 -5.01 -8.33 1.69
C LYS A 225 -3.56 -7.93 1.83
N ILE A 226 -2.69 -8.90 2.06
CA ILE A 226 -1.26 -8.68 2.30
C ILE A 226 -0.48 -9.27 1.13
N ALA A 227 0.43 -8.49 0.54
CA ALA A 227 1.35 -8.95 -0.49
C ALA A 227 2.79 -8.71 -0.03
N ILE A 228 3.60 -9.76 -0.16
CA ILE A 228 5.00 -9.78 0.26
C ILE A 228 5.79 -10.37 -0.91
N PRO A 229 6.66 -9.61 -1.57
CA PRO A 229 7.52 -10.15 -2.61
C PRO A 229 8.59 -11.06 -1.99
N ASN A 230 9.07 -12.01 -2.79
CA ASN A 230 10.23 -12.80 -2.42
C ASN A 230 11.47 -11.92 -2.28
N LEU A 231 12.40 -12.35 -1.44
CA LEU A 231 13.69 -11.69 -1.31
C LEU A 231 14.54 -11.90 -2.56
N ALA A 232 15.19 -10.83 -3.00
CA ALA A 232 16.11 -10.83 -4.13
C ALA A 232 17.39 -11.63 -3.80
N PRO A 233 18.07 -12.20 -4.81
CA PRO A 233 19.35 -12.87 -4.61
C PRO A 233 20.44 -11.85 -4.26
N LEU A 234 20.64 -11.58 -2.97
CA LEU A 234 21.54 -10.51 -2.49
C LEU A 234 22.99 -10.65 -2.96
N GLY A 235 23.45 -11.88 -3.23
CA GLY A 235 24.79 -12.13 -3.79
C GLY A 235 25.01 -11.51 -5.17
N CYS A 236 23.95 -11.13 -5.89
CA CYS A 236 24.03 -10.47 -7.18
C CYS A 236 24.15 -8.93 -7.07
N LEU A 237 23.97 -8.36 -5.87
CA LEU A 237 24.09 -6.92 -5.68
C LEU A 237 25.53 -6.46 -5.92
N PRO A 238 25.76 -5.32 -6.60
CA PRO A 238 27.11 -4.81 -6.85
C PRO A 238 27.95 -4.68 -5.58
N ILE A 239 27.37 -4.17 -4.49
CA ILE A 239 28.05 -4.03 -3.20
C ILE A 239 28.43 -5.39 -2.59
N ALA A 240 27.58 -6.41 -2.72
CA ALA A 240 27.90 -7.76 -2.23
C ALA A 240 29.07 -8.37 -3.01
N ARG A 241 29.11 -8.16 -4.33
CA ARG A 241 30.21 -8.63 -5.19
C ARG A 241 31.51 -7.90 -4.91
N ALA A 242 31.45 -6.60 -4.66
CA ALA A 242 32.62 -5.79 -4.32
C ALA A 242 33.24 -6.21 -2.97
N LEU A 243 32.40 -6.50 -1.96
CA LEU A 243 32.85 -6.89 -0.62
C LEU A 243 33.25 -8.38 -0.51
N SER A 244 32.87 -9.22 -1.47
CA SER A 244 33.23 -10.65 -1.48
C SER A 244 33.86 -11.09 -2.82
N PRO A 245 35.13 -10.72 -3.08
CA PRO A 245 35.82 -11.06 -4.33
C PRO A 245 35.87 -12.57 -4.63
N ASN A 246 35.89 -13.40 -3.56
CA ASN A 246 35.90 -14.87 -3.65
C ASN A 246 34.47 -15.49 -3.61
N ASN A 247 33.40 -14.70 -3.67
CA ASN A 247 31.99 -15.13 -3.64
C ASN A 247 31.53 -15.93 -2.40
N THR A 248 32.31 -15.99 -1.31
CA THR A 248 31.98 -16.83 -0.15
C THR A 248 30.83 -16.27 0.71
N GLY A 249 30.81 -14.95 0.94
CA GLY A 249 29.75 -14.26 1.69
C GLY A 249 28.43 -14.22 0.90
N ALA A 250 28.52 -13.95 -0.40
CA ALA A 250 27.40 -13.99 -1.34
C ALA A 250 26.71 -15.37 -1.38
N ARG A 251 27.47 -16.48 -1.33
CA ARG A 251 26.88 -17.83 -1.29
C ARG A 251 26.11 -18.12 0.00
N LYS A 252 26.59 -17.62 1.15
CA LYS A 252 25.93 -17.83 2.44
C LYS A 252 24.57 -17.14 2.47
N SER A 253 24.49 -15.84 2.16
CA SER A 253 23.21 -15.12 2.15
C SER A 253 22.23 -15.70 1.13
N VAL A 254 22.69 -16.14 -0.05
CA VAL A 254 21.84 -16.79 -1.05
C VAL A 254 21.17 -18.06 -0.50
N ARG A 255 21.89 -18.92 0.23
CA ARG A 255 21.29 -20.13 0.82
C ARG A 255 20.18 -19.79 1.83
N TRP A 256 20.40 -18.79 2.68
CA TRP A 256 19.44 -18.43 3.73
C TRP A 256 18.19 -17.79 3.14
N ILE A 257 18.36 -16.99 2.08
CA ILE A 257 17.26 -16.43 1.29
C ILE A 257 16.45 -17.51 0.59
N GLN A 258 17.08 -18.56 0.07
CA GLN A 258 16.35 -19.70 -0.51
C GLN A 258 15.51 -20.43 0.54
N ILE A 259 16.00 -20.57 1.77
CA ILE A 259 15.22 -21.12 2.89
C ILE A 259 14.06 -20.19 3.23
N PHE A 260 14.30 -18.88 3.33
CA PHE A 260 13.26 -17.89 3.59
C PHE A 260 12.15 -17.94 2.52
N ASN A 261 12.52 -17.84 1.24
CA ASN A 261 11.57 -17.82 0.13
C ASN A 261 10.79 -19.14 0.01
N SER A 262 11.38 -20.28 0.38
CA SER A 262 10.68 -21.57 0.37
C SER A 262 9.73 -21.76 1.56
N ARG A 263 10.11 -21.31 2.77
CA ARG A 263 9.28 -21.42 3.98
C ARG A 263 8.16 -20.39 4.03
N TYR A 264 8.40 -19.17 3.57
CA TYR A 264 7.41 -18.10 3.62
C TYR A 264 6.13 -18.43 2.84
N LEU A 265 6.26 -19.10 1.68
CA LEU A 265 5.12 -19.53 0.85
C LEU A 265 4.19 -20.53 1.54
N HIS A 266 4.66 -21.24 2.57
CA HIS A 266 3.82 -22.14 3.37
C HIS A 266 2.96 -21.42 4.41
N TYR A 267 3.33 -20.19 4.81
CA TYR A 267 2.53 -19.37 5.74
C TYR A 267 1.50 -18.47 5.04
N SER A 268 1.54 -18.39 3.70
CA SER A 268 0.63 -17.58 2.88
C SER A 268 -0.57 -18.36 2.30
N LYS A 269 -0.72 -19.64 2.65
CA LYS A 269 -1.91 -20.45 2.36
C LYS A 269 -2.78 -20.57 3.61
#